data_AF-A0A380NKP7-F1
#
_entry.id   AF-A0A380NKP7-F1
#
_cell.length_a   1.000
_cell.length_b   1.000
_cell.length_c   1.000
_cell.angle_alpha   90.00
_cell.angle_beta   90.00
_cell.angle_gamma   90.00
#
_symmetry.space_group_name_H-M   'P 1'
#
loop_
_entity.id
_entity.type
_entity.pdbx_description
1 polymer ?
#
loop_
_entity_poly.entity_id
_entity_poly.type
_entity_poly.pdbx_seq_one_letter_code
_entity_poly.pdbx_strand_id
1 'polypeptide(L)'
;MSTEEVYEMVQHFAYAAELALKAGHDGVEIHGANGWLIQQFFSETYNQRNDEWGGSLENRLRFPLAIVDAIDEMRKNIIDQTLLLATVFRLKNLGNTASLLRKPLP
;
A
#
# COMPACT_ATOMS: atom_id res chain seq x y z
N MET A 1 -9.41 4.48 12.92
CA MET A 1 -8.35 5.06 12.08
C MET A 1 -8.62 6.54 11.90
N SER A 2 -8.18 7.34 12.87
CA SER A 2 -7.90 8.76 12.64
C SER A 2 -6.82 8.90 11.56
N THR A 3 -6.65 10.10 11.03
CA THR A 3 -5.61 10.39 10.04
C THR A 3 -4.22 9.99 10.54
N GLU A 4 -3.93 10.26 11.81
CA GLU A 4 -2.67 9.91 12.48
C GLU A 4 -2.48 8.40 12.54
N GLU A 5 -3.51 7.65 12.94
CA GLU A 5 -3.46 6.18 12.96
C GLU A 5 -3.20 5.58 11.56
N VAL A 6 -3.65 6.24 10.48
CA VAL A 6 -3.36 5.80 9.11
C VAL A 6 -1.88 5.98 8.78
N TYR A 7 -1.30 7.13 9.12
CA TYR A 7 0.14 7.36 8.95
C TYR A 7 0.98 6.38 9.77
N GLU A 8 0.61 6.14 11.03
CA GLU A 8 1.28 5.14 11.88
C GLU A 8 1.20 3.74 11.27
N MET A 9 0.03 3.36 10.76
CA MET A 9 -0.15 2.06 10.11
C MET A 9 0.75 1.89 8.88
N VAL A 10 0.92 2.93 8.06
CA VAL A 10 1.87 2.92 6.94
C VAL A 10 3.28 2.59 7.42
N GLN A 11 3.72 3.22 8.52
CA GLN A 11 5.03 2.94 9.11
C GLN A 11 5.14 1.53 9.69
N HIS A 12 4.05 0.98 10.24
CA HIS A 12 4.03 -0.41 10.71
C HIS A 12 4.24 -1.42 9.58
N PHE A 13 3.73 -1.17 8.36
CA PHE A 13 4.01 -2.04 7.21
C PHE A 13 5.50 -2.01 6.83
N ALA A 14 6.11 -0.82 6.79
CA ALA A 14 7.54 -0.67 6.52
C ALA A 14 8.39 -1.37 7.59
N TYR A 15 8.06 -1.18 8.86
CA TYR A 15 8.73 -1.85 9.97
C TYR A 15 8.59 -3.38 9.91
N ALA A 16 7.41 -3.89 9.59
CA ALA A 16 7.21 -5.33 9.41
C ALA A 16 8.05 -5.91 8.25
N ALA A 17 8.19 -5.17 7.15
CA ALA A 17 9.07 -5.55 6.04
C ALA A 17 10.56 -5.53 6.45
N GLU A 18 10.97 -4.54 7.25
CA GLU A 18 12.33 -4.49 7.81
C GLU A 18 12.61 -5.70 8.71
N LEU A 19 11.64 -6.09 9.55
CA LEU A 19 11.76 -7.28 10.40
C LEU A 19 11.89 -8.56 9.57
N ALA A 20 11.13 -8.68 8.47
CA ALA A 20 11.24 -9.83 7.57
C ALA A 20 12.64 -9.94 6.95
N LEU A 21 13.22 -8.82 6.50
CA LEU A 21 14.61 -8.77 6.02
C LEU A 21 15.61 -9.16 7.10
N LYS A 22 15.48 -8.59 8.31
CA LYS A 22 16.34 -8.92 9.46
C LYS A 22 16.25 -10.40 9.86
N ALA A 23 15.11 -11.04 9.62
CA ALA A 23 14.91 -12.46 9.82
C ALA A 23 15.49 -13.35 8.70
N GLY A 24 16.01 -12.76 7.62
CA GLY A 24 16.62 -13.48 6.50
C GLY A 24 15.65 -13.91 5.41
N HIS A 25 14.45 -13.30 5.32
CA HIS A 25 13.55 -13.51 4.19
C HIS A 25 13.97 -12.67 2.97
N ASP A 26 13.77 -13.22 1.76
CA ASP A 26 14.09 -12.54 0.49
C ASP A 26 13.07 -11.47 0.09
N GLY A 27 11.88 -11.48 0.68
CA GLY A 27 10.75 -10.70 0.19
C GLY A 27 9.56 -10.68 1.14
N VAL A 28 8.65 -9.74 0.88
CA VAL A 28 7.34 -9.68 1.52
C VAL A 28 6.24 -9.50 0.47
N GLU A 29 5.08 -10.09 0.74
CA GLU A 29 3.86 -9.83 -0.03
C GLU A 29 2.94 -8.90 0.76
N ILE A 30 2.51 -7.79 0.15
CA ILE A 30 1.46 -6.94 0.68
C ILE A 30 0.11 -7.53 0.26
N HIS A 31 -0.65 -8.04 1.23
CA HIS A 31 -1.98 -8.59 0.99
C HIS A 31 -3.07 -7.52 0.94
N GLY A 32 -3.46 -7.11 -0.27
CA GLY A 32 -4.45 -6.07 -0.54
C GLY A 32 -5.83 -6.57 -0.99
N ALA A 33 -6.22 -7.80 -0.64
CA ALA A 33 -7.42 -8.46 -1.17
C ALA A 33 -8.36 -8.97 -0.06
N ASN A 34 -9.42 -9.68 -0.47
CA ASN A 34 -10.37 -10.42 0.39
C ASN A 34 -11.06 -9.61 1.51
N GLY A 35 -11.22 -8.30 1.33
CA GLY A 35 -11.94 -7.41 2.25
C GLY A 35 -11.11 -6.95 3.45
N TRP A 36 -9.80 -7.20 3.45
CA TRP A 36 -8.89 -6.72 4.50
C TRP A 36 -8.58 -5.23 4.36
N LEU A 37 -7.82 -4.70 5.32
CA LEU A 37 -7.62 -3.27 5.54
C LEU A 37 -7.31 -2.48 4.26
N ILE A 38 -6.29 -2.89 3.51
CA ILE A 38 -5.90 -2.19 2.27
C ILE A 38 -7.05 -2.19 1.25
N GLN A 39 -7.79 -3.30 1.14
CA GLN A 39 -8.98 -3.35 0.28
C GLN A 39 -10.09 -2.42 0.76
N GLN A 40 -10.27 -2.30 2.08
CA GLN A 40 -11.26 -1.41 2.65
C GLN A 40 -10.95 0.05 2.31
N PHE A 41 -9.68 0.46 2.24
CA PHE A 41 -9.28 1.82 1.83
C PHE A 41 -9.52 2.09 0.34
N PHE A 42 -9.15 1.19 -0.58
CA PHE A 42 -9.34 1.47 -2.01
C PHE A 42 -10.82 1.41 -2.43
N SER A 43 -11.62 0.56 -1.75
CA SER A 43 -13.00 0.29 -2.11
C SER A 43 -13.91 1.47 -1.80
N GLU A 44 -14.60 1.99 -2.83
CA GLU A 44 -15.63 3.02 -2.65
C GLU A 44 -16.79 2.55 -1.76
N THR A 45 -17.08 1.25 -1.73
CA THR A 45 -18.17 0.72 -0.91
C THR A 45 -17.81 0.74 0.58
N TYR A 46 -16.56 0.45 0.93
CA TYR A 46 -16.12 0.40 2.33
C TYR A 46 -15.58 1.74 2.84
N ASN A 47 -14.83 2.48 2.01
CA ASN A 47 -14.24 3.76 2.37
C ASN A 47 -15.21 4.91 2.09
N GLN A 48 -15.99 5.26 3.11
CA GLN A 48 -16.89 6.43 3.12
C GLN A 48 -16.24 7.66 3.78
N ARG A 49 -14.91 7.72 3.88
CA ARG A 49 -14.22 8.87 4.50
C ARG A 49 -14.33 10.10 3.61
N ASN A 50 -14.26 11.27 4.23
CA ASN A 50 -14.28 12.58 3.59
C ASN A 50 -12.97 13.36 3.78
N ASP A 51 -11.92 12.67 4.26
CA ASP A 51 -10.59 13.23 4.45
C ASP A 51 -9.66 12.80 3.30
N GLU A 52 -8.37 13.00 3.51
CA GLU A 52 -7.34 12.78 2.51
C GLU A 52 -7.14 11.31 2.11
N TRP A 53 -7.73 10.38 2.88
CA TRP A 53 -7.66 8.94 2.66
C TRP A 53 -8.93 8.36 2.03
N GLY A 54 -9.93 9.17 1.71
CA GLY A 54 -11.17 8.72 1.06
C GLY A 54 -11.82 9.78 0.17
N GLY A 55 -13.06 9.53 -0.22
CA GLY A 55 -13.75 10.35 -1.23
C GLY A 55 -13.30 9.96 -2.63
N SER A 56 -12.35 10.68 -3.23
CA SER A 56 -11.92 10.42 -4.62
C SER A 56 -11.14 9.11 -4.77
N LEU A 57 -11.04 8.59 -6.00
CA LEU A 57 -10.24 7.38 -6.27
C LEU A 57 -8.77 7.58 -5.88
N GLU A 58 -8.22 8.76 -6.17
CA GLU A 58 -6.84 9.14 -5.84
C GLU A 58 -6.59 9.07 -4.32
N ASN A 59 -7.51 9.62 -3.53
CA ASN A 59 -7.41 9.56 -2.07
C ASN A 59 -7.57 8.13 -1.54
N ARG A 60 -8.48 7.34 -2.11
CA ARG A 60 -8.66 5.93 -1.73
C ARG A 60 -7.45 5.06 -2.08
N LEU A 61 -6.73 5.39 -3.15
CA LEU A 61 -5.47 4.73 -3.53
C LEU A 61 -4.27 5.23 -2.72
N ARG A 62 -4.39 6.35 -2.00
CA ARG A 62 -3.27 6.93 -1.24
C ARG A 62 -2.71 5.98 -0.20
N PHE A 63 -3.57 5.27 0.53
CA PHE A 63 -3.12 4.32 1.56
C PHE A 63 -2.30 3.15 1.00
N PRO A 64 -2.76 2.37 0.01
CA PRO A 64 -1.93 1.32 -0.58
C PRO A 64 -0.62 1.82 -1.19
N LEU A 65 -0.64 2.99 -1.83
CA LEU A 65 0.57 3.58 -2.42
C LEU A 65 1.56 4.04 -1.34
N ALA A 66 1.09 4.71 -0.28
CA ALA A 66 1.93 5.13 0.84
C ALA A 66 2.63 3.94 1.53
N ILE A 67 1.98 2.77 1.61
CA ILE A 67 2.61 1.54 2.11
C ILE A 67 3.78 1.11 1.22
N VAL A 68 3.58 1.11 -0.11
CA VAL A 68 4.63 0.73 -1.07
C VAL A 68 5.80 1.72 -0.99
N ASP A 69 5.51 3.02 -0.96
CA ASP A 69 6.51 4.07 -0.87
C ASP A 69 7.32 3.95 0.44
N ALA A 70 6.66 3.72 1.57
CA ALA A 70 7.34 3.56 2.86
C ALA A 70 8.24 2.31 2.90
N ILE A 71 7.83 1.20 2.28
CA ILE A 71 8.67 -0.01 2.17
C ILE A 71 9.86 0.25 1.23
N ASP A 72 9.66 0.96 0.12
CA ASP A 72 10.74 1.29 -0.82
C ASP A 72 11.77 2.26 -0.20
N GLU A 73 11.30 3.27 0.53
CA GLU A 73 12.18 4.17 1.30
C GLU A 73 12.96 3.42 2.38
N MET A 74 12.30 2.57 3.16
CA MET A 74 12.95 1.71 4.15
C MET A 74 14.03 0.84 3.50
N ARG A 75 13.71 0.20 2.37
CA ARG A 75 14.65 -0.64 1.62
C ARG A 75 15.89 0.14 1.16
N LYS A 76 15.73 1.36 0.64
CA LYS A 76 16.86 2.21 0.17
C LYS A 76 17.86 2.53 1.29
N ASN A 77 17.40 2.56 2.54
CA ASN A 77 18.24 2.80 3.71
C ASN A 77 19.03 1.56 4.16
N ILE A 78 18.78 0.38 3.58
CA ILE A 78 19.49 -0.86 3.87
C ILE A 78 20.52 -1.11 2.77
N ILE A 79 21.79 -1.11 3.15
CA ILE A 79 22.91 -1.40 2.25
C ILE A 79 22.90 -2.91 1.97
N ASP A 80 22.81 -3.29 0.69
CA ASP A 80 23.08 -4.64 0.15
C ASP A 80 21.98 -5.72 0.29
N GLN A 81 20.69 -5.40 0.12
CA GLN A 81 19.65 -6.44 0.00
C GLN A 81 18.58 -6.20 -1.08
N THR A 82 18.33 -7.24 -1.88
CA THR A 82 17.23 -7.30 -2.83
C THR A 82 15.98 -7.75 -2.08
N LEU A 83 15.15 -6.81 -1.61
CA LEU A 83 13.80 -7.15 -1.14
C LEU A 83 12.88 -7.31 -2.35
N LEU A 84 12.33 -8.50 -2.56
CA LEU A 84 11.23 -8.71 -3.49
C LEU A 84 9.92 -8.21 -2.87
N LEU A 85 9.31 -7.20 -3.50
CA LEU A 85 8.00 -6.70 -3.13
C LEU A 85 6.95 -7.22 -4.12
N ALA A 86 6.01 -8.02 -3.62
CA ALA A 86 4.84 -8.44 -4.38
C ALA A 86 3.58 -7.78 -3.79
N THR A 87 2.68 -7.31 -4.65
CA THR A 87 1.41 -6.73 -4.21
C THR A 87 0.25 -7.42 -4.93
N VAL A 88 -0.69 -7.96 -4.15
CA VAL A 88 -1.88 -8.62 -4.68
C VAL A 88 -3.10 -7.76 -4.42
N PHE A 89 -3.59 -7.10 -5.47
CA PHE A 89 -4.87 -6.39 -5.46
C PHE A 89 -5.93 -7.18 -6.22
N ARG A 90 -7.11 -7.35 -5.61
CA ARG A 90 -8.30 -7.80 -6.34
C ARG A 90 -9.15 -6.60 -6.71
N LEU A 91 -9.02 -6.17 -7.95
CA LEU A 91 -9.81 -5.07 -8.50
C LEU A 91 -11.18 -5.61 -8.92
N LYS A 92 -12.25 -5.14 -8.28
CA LYS A 92 -13.63 -5.32 -8.74
C LYS A 92 -14.16 -3.95 -9.16
N ASN A 93 -14.76 -3.86 -10.35
CA ASN A 93 -15.34 -2.63 -10.93
C ASN A 93 -14.36 -1.48 -11.20
N LEU A 94 -13.25 -1.74 -11.90
CA LEU A 94 -12.54 -0.68 -12.61
C LEU A 94 -13.24 -0.44 -13.96
N GLY A 95 -14.19 0.50 -14.02
CA GLY A 95 -14.53 1.07 -15.32
C GLY A 95 -13.29 1.73 -15.93
N ASN A 96 -12.94 1.42 -17.18
CA ASN A 96 -11.91 2.03 -18.06
C ASN A 96 -10.54 2.51 -17.52
N THR A 97 -10.17 2.30 -16.25
CA THR A 97 -8.98 2.91 -15.61
C THR A 97 -7.72 2.06 -15.62
N ALA A 98 -7.70 0.96 -16.37
CA ALA A 98 -6.48 0.18 -16.61
C ALA A 98 -5.32 0.99 -17.25
N SER A 99 -5.60 2.20 -17.75
CA SER A 99 -4.62 3.14 -18.30
C SER A 99 -3.80 3.89 -17.25
N LEU A 100 -4.25 3.97 -15.99
CA LEU A 100 -3.55 4.68 -14.91
C LEU A 100 -2.40 3.85 -14.32
N LEU A 101 -2.47 2.52 -14.42
CA LEU A 101 -1.45 1.59 -13.91
C LEU A 101 -0.28 1.36 -14.89
N ARG A 102 -0.28 2.01 -16.07
CA ARG A 102 0.75 1.84 -17.11
C ARG A 102 1.58 3.10 -17.39
N LYS A 103 1.34 4.20 -16.69
CA LYS A 103 2.21 5.38 -16.84
C LYS A 103 3.38 5.25 -15.86
N PRO A 104 4.63 5.43 -16.32
CA PRO A 104 5.73 5.63 -15.39
C PRO A 104 5.41 6.87 -14.55
N LEU A 105 5.45 6.71 -13.23
CA LEU A 105 5.33 7.82 -12.31
C LEU A 105 6.55 8.74 -12.48
N PRO A 106 6.38 10.07 -12.31
CA PRO A 106 7.48 11.04 -12.39
C PRO A 106 8.56 10.80 -11.32
#